data_AF-A0A7X7LR06-F1
#
_entry.id   AF-A0A7X7LR06-F1
#
_cell.length_a   1.000
_cell.length_b   1.000
_cell.length_c   1.000
_cell.angle_alpha   90.00
_cell.angle_beta   90.00
_cell.angle_gamma   90.00
#
_symmetry.space_group_name_H-M   'P 1'
#
loop_
_entity.id
_entity.type
_entity.pdbx_description
1 polymer ?
#
loop_
_entity_poly.entity_id
_entity_poly.type
_entity_poly.pdbx_seq_one_letter_code
_entity_poly.pdbx_strand_id
1 'polypeptide(L)'
;MADLNKTTPEAPEKTKKIKVKKNASSTPEKEQKHSRVMEILKKEYAFENWLLAILSPVLILYGVYILIGKFGSVNLVNVLGSSGIGFIDFFFNTPLKRILTGVFLVLIGLLVIIYLAIPFLRPSIAEMKKVSWPTSKSLAINTSRVFLFLVLLMVVFTLYGFLLEPLFSWLFSL
;
A
#
# COMPACT_ATOMS: atom_id res chain seq x y z
N MET A 1 -92.91 -39.14 6.07
CA MET A 1 -93.33 -40.37 6.76
C MET A 1 -92.08 -41.15 7.13
N ALA A 2 -91.94 -41.51 8.41
CA ALA A 2 -91.09 -42.55 9.02
C ALA A 2 -89.57 -42.49 8.74
N ASP A 3 -88.74 -42.08 9.72
CA ASP A 3 -87.99 -42.96 10.68
C ASP A 3 -86.61 -43.36 10.10
N LEU A 4 -85.45 -43.36 10.76
CA LEU A 4 -85.11 -43.58 12.16
C LEU A 4 -83.73 -42.96 12.51
N ASN A 5 -83.74 -42.32 13.68
CA ASN A 5 -82.70 -42.19 14.71
C ASN A 5 -81.59 -43.27 14.73
N LYS A 6 -80.33 -42.87 14.94
CA LYS A 6 -79.41 -43.56 15.89
C LYS A 6 -78.27 -42.65 16.36
N THR A 7 -78.30 -42.39 17.66
CA THR A 7 -77.28 -41.78 18.52
C THR A 7 -76.08 -42.71 18.79
N THR A 8 -74.96 -42.03 19.10
CA THR A 8 -73.60 -42.36 19.60
C THR A 8 -73.41 -43.64 20.43
N PRO A 9 -72.18 -44.20 20.55
CA PRO A 9 -71.35 -43.82 21.72
C PRO A 9 -69.81 -43.82 21.52
N GLU A 10 -69.18 -42.94 22.31
CA GLU A 10 -67.96 -43.11 23.12
C GLU A 10 -66.56 -43.37 22.51
N ALA A 11 -65.64 -42.49 22.91
CA ALA A 11 -64.19 -42.68 22.90
C ALA A 11 -63.75 -43.69 23.97
N PRO A 12 -62.55 -44.27 23.83
CA PRO A 12 -61.62 -44.18 24.94
C PRO A 12 -60.19 -43.78 24.56
N GLU A 13 -59.68 -42.89 25.39
CA GLU A 13 -58.30 -42.49 25.64
C GLU A 13 -57.36 -43.68 25.92
N LYS A 14 -56.14 -43.69 25.35
CA LYS A 14 -54.86 -44.12 25.98
C LYS A 14 -53.63 -44.01 25.06
N THR A 15 -52.84 -42.98 25.37
CA THR A 15 -51.38 -42.99 25.63
C THR A 15 -50.35 -43.73 24.75
N LYS A 16 -49.27 -42.96 24.49
CA LYS A 16 -47.86 -43.33 24.20
C LYS A 16 -47.53 -43.96 22.84
N LYS A 17 -47.02 -43.11 21.93
CA LYS A 17 -45.72 -43.39 21.26
C LYS A 17 -44.86 -42.13 21.22
N ILE A 18 -43.83 -42.22 22.04
CA ILE A 18 -42.63 -41.40 22.16
C ILE A 18 -41.98 -41.24 20.77
N LYS A 19 -41.90 -40.02 20.24
CA LYS A 19 -40.91 -39.65 19.22
C LYS A 19 -39.72 -38.99 19.93
N VAL A 20 -38.81 -39.83 20.41
CA VAL A 20 -37.42 -39.47 20.62
C VAL A 20 -36.74 -39.52 19.25
N LYS A 21 -36.33 -38.36 18.74
CA LYS A 21 -35.26 -38.22 17.74
C LYS A 21 -34.70 -36.80 17.90
N LYS A 22 -33.72 -36.60 18.78
CA LYS A 22 -32.28 -36.90 18.64
C LYS A 22 -31.54 -35.68 18.07
N ASN A 23 -30.57 -35.22 18.86
CA ASN A 23 -29.51 -34.23 18.59
C ASN A 23 -29.75 -32.78 19.01
N ALA A 24 -29.98 -32.55 20.30
CA ALA A 24 -29.34 -31.42 20.98
C ALA A 24 -28.06 -31.94 21.64
N SER A 25 -27.00 -32.10 20.84
CA SER A 25 -25.65 -32.27 21.37
C SER A 25 -25.09 -30.87 21.53
N SER A 26 -25.17 -30.36 22.76
CA SER A 26 -24.34 -29.28 23.26
C SER A 26 -22.88 -29.66 23.02
N THR A 27 -22.33 -29.20 21.90
CA THR A 27 -20.88 -29.15 21.74
C THR A 27 -20.42 -28.07 22.71
N PRO A 28 -19.60 -28.37 23.73
CA PRO A 28 -19.01 -27.33 24.53
C PRO A 28 -18.22 -26.46 23.55
N GLU A 29 -18.50 -25.16 23.57
CA GLU A 29 -17.71 -24.13 22.94
C GLU A 29 -16.26 -24.39 23.37
N LYS A 30 -15.49 -25.00 22.47
CA LYS A 30 -14.05 -25.14 22.66
C LYS A 30 -13.54 -23.73 22.56
N GLU A 31 -13.44 -23.05 23.69
CA GLU A 31 -12.47 -22.01 23.92
C GLU A 31 -11.16 -22.55 23.36
N GLN A 32 -10.83 -22.08 22.16
CA GLN A 32 -9.54 -22.32 21.57
C GLN A 32 -8.59 -21.61 22.52
N LYS A 33 -8.02 -22.37 23.46
CA LYS A 33 -6.80 -21.98 24.16
C LYS A 33 -5.75 -21.82 23.08
N HIS A 34 -5.75 -20.65 22.45
CA HIS A 34 -4.72 -20.21 21.55
C HIS A 34 -3.45 -20.33 22.37
N SER A 35 -2.64 -21.33 22.04
CA SER A 35 -1.46 -21.68 22.82
C SER A 35 -0.62 -20.42 22.97
N ARG A 36 -0.18 -20.06 24.18
CA ARG A 36 0.72 -18.90 24.40
C ARG A 36 1.92 -18.92 23.45
N VAL A 37 2.34 -20.12 23.03
CA VAL A 37 3.36 -20.34 22.01
C VAL A 37 2.97 -19.71 20.66
N MET A 38 1.72 -19.87 20.21
CA MET A 38 1.21 -19.24 18.97
C MET A 38 1.15 -17.71 19.09
N GLU A 39 0.87 -17.17 20.28
CA GLU A 39 0.93 -15.71 20.52
C GLU A 39 2.37 -15.18 20.50
N ILE A 40 3.31 -15.93 21.08
CA ILE A 40 4.74 -15.59 21.09
C ILE A 40 5.31 -15.63 19.66
N LEU A 41 4.99 -16.65 18.88
CA LEU A 41 5.44 -16.77 17.48
C LEU A 41 4.88 -15.66 16.58
N LYS A 42 3.62 -15.25 16.79
CA LYS A 42 3.04 -14.10 16.06
C LYS A 42 3.66 -12.76 16.49
N LYS A 43 4.19 -12.67 17.71
CA LYS A 43 4.83 -11.46 18.24
C LYS A 43 6.24 -11.25 17.69
N GLU A 44 7.01 -12.32 17.48
CA GLU A 44 8.31 -12.26 16.81
C GLU A 44 8.20 -11.77 15.35
N TYR A 45 7.12 -12.14 14.66
CA TYR A 45 6.87 -11.71 13.28
C TYR A 45 6.72 -10.19 13.09
N ALA A 46 6.31 -9.46 14.12
CA ALA A 46 6.20 -8.00 14.05
C ALA A 46 7.58 -7.31 14.05
N PHE A 47 8.57 -7.93 14.69
CA PHE A 47 9.95 -7.40 14.73
C PHE A 47 10.60 -7.46 13.35
N GLU A 48 10.36 -8.50 12.56
CA GLU A 48 10.89 -8.64 11.20
C GLU A 48 10.48 -7.47 10.31
N ASN A 49 9.20 -7.06 10.34
CA ASN A 49 8.73 -5.92 9.56
C ASN A 49 9.36 -4.60 10.00
N TRP A 50 9.55 -4.41 11.31
CA TRP A 50 10.24 -3.22 11.85
C TRP A 50 11.72 -3.20 11.47
N LEU A 51 12.39 -4.35 11.55
CA LEU A 51 13.77 -4.50 11.13
C LEU A 51 13.90 -4.18 9.64
N LEU A 52 13.05 -4.76 8.79
CA LEU A 52 13.01 -4.49 7.35
C LEU A 52 12.71 -3.02 7.04
N ALA A 53 11.84 -2.37 7.82
CA ALA A 53 11.49 -0.97 7.65
C ALA A 53 12.67 -0.02 7.91
N ILE A 54 13.51 -0.33 8.91
CA ILE A 54 14.72 0.45 9.21
C ILE A 54 15.85 0.09 8.26
N LEU A 55 15.99 -1.20 7.93
CA LEU A 55 17.07 -1.73 7.11
C LEU A 55 16.95 -1.25 5.65
N SER A 56 15.74 -1.14 5.11
CA SER A 56 15.54 -0.74 3.71
C SER A 56 16.08 0.65 3.36
N PRO A 57 15.75 1.74 4.09
CA PRO A 57 16.35 3.06 3.85
C PRO A 57 17.88 3.04 3.93
N VAL A 58 18.44 2.24 4.84
CA VAL A 58 19.89 2.06 4.97
C VAL A 58 20.49 1.39 3.73
N LEU A 59 19.84 0.32 3.21
CA LEU A 59 20.28 -0.32 1.96
C LEU A 59 20.24 0.64 0.77
N ILE A 60 19.16 1.41 0.62
CA ILE A 60 19.04 2.38 -0.48
C ILE A 60 20.12 3.43 -0.36
N LEU A 61 20.34 3.98 0.83
CA LEU A 61 21.37 4.98 1.10
C LEU A 61 22.77 4.46 0.69
N TYR A 62 23.15 3.26 1.15
CA TYR A 62 24.43 2.67 0.77
C TYR A 62 24.51 2.32 -0.71
N GLY A 63 23.44 1.81 -1.30
CA GLY A 63 23.35 1.53 -2.74
C GLY A 63 23.60 2.79 -3.58
N VAL A 64 22.99 3.92 -3.20
CA VAL A 64 23.20 5.22 -3.85
C VAL A 64 24.64 5.71 -3.69
N TYR A 65 25.23 5.60 -2.49
CA TYR A 65 26.63 5.98 -2.28
C TYR A 65 27.62 5.12 -3.10
N ILE A 66 27.33 3.84 -3.25
CA ILE A 66 28.10 2.92 -4.10
C ILE A 66 28.02 3.34 -5.57
N LEU A 67 26.84 3.76 -6.05
CA LEU A 67 26.64 4.24 -7.42
C LEU A 67 27.42 5.54 -7.68
N ILE A 68 27.33 6.49 -6.76
CA ILE A 68 28.07 7.76 -6.82
C ILE A 68 29.58 7.51 -6.70
N GLY A 69 29.99 6.46 -5.99
CA GLY A 69 31.40 6.11 -5.77
C GLY A 69 32.11 7.01 -4.75
N LYS A 70 31.35 7.82 -4.00
CA LYS A 70 31.85 8.74 -2.96
C LYS A 70 30.92 8.76 -1.75
N PHE A 71 31.50 9.00 -0.58
CA PHE A 71 30.79 9.24 0.68
C PHE A 71 31.44 10.45 1.35
N GLY A 72 30.80 11.61 1.23
CA GLY A 72 31.43 12.89 1.59
C GLY A 72 32.71 13.14 0.78
N SER A 73 33.83 13.33 1.47
CA SER A 73 35.16 13.51 0.85
C SER A 73 35.87 12.19 0.51
N VAL A 74 35.34 11.04 0.93
CA VAL A 74 35.98 9.73 0.75
C VAL A 74 35.62 9.12 -0.60
N ASN A 75 36.64 8.70 -1.36
CA ASN A 75 36.47 7.95 -2.61
C ASN A 75 36.27 6.46 -2.29
N LEU A 76 35.02 5.99 -2.36
CA LEU A 76 34.66 4.59 -2.08
C LEU A 76 35.29 3.61 -3.06
N VAL A 77 35.62 4.07 -4.26
CA VAL A 77 36.28 3.25 -5.29
C VAL A 77 37.61 2.70 -4.79
N ASN A 78 38.41 3.53 -4.14
CA ASN A 78 39.74 3.14 -3.66
C ASN A 78 39.64 2.31 -2.38
N VAL A 79 38.61 2.57 -1.56
CA VAL A 79 38.41 1.88 -0.27
C VAL A 79 37.81 0.49 -0.47
N LEU A 80 36.77 0.36 -1.30
CA LEU A 80 36.08 -0.92 -1.52
C LEU A 80 36.66 -1.73 -2.68
N GLY A 81 37.30 -1.09 -3.68
CA GLY A 81 37.87 -1.79 -4.83
C GLY A 81 39.30 -2.30 -4.63
N SER A 82 39.94 -1.94 -3.51
CA SER A 82 41.28 -2.38 -3.15
C SER A 82 41.41 -2.58 -1.63
N SER A 83 40.37 -3.16 -1.02
CA SER A 83 40.30 -3.34 0.42
C SER A 83 41.20 -4.48 0.93
N GLY A 84 41.77 -5.28 0.03
CA GLY A 84 42.57 -6.46 0.37
C GLY A 84 41.74 -7.64 0.86
N ILE A 85 40.41 -7.53 0.77
CA ILE A 85 39.46 -8.58 1.15
C ILE A 85 38.83 -9.08 -0.15
N GLY A 86 39.19 -10.31 -0.56
CA GLY A 86 38.83 -10.82 -1.89
C GLY A 86 37.33 -10.80 -2.21
N PHE A 87 36.46 -10.96 -1.20
CA PHE A 87 35.01 -10.83 -1.38
C PHE A 87 34.58 -9.40 -1.73
N ILE A 88 35.10 -8.38 -1.03
CA ILE A 88 34.72 -6.99 -1.25
C ILE A 88 35.28 -6.54 -2.60
N ASP A 89 36.56 -6.82 -2.87
CA ASP A 89 37.19 -6.50 -4.14
C ASP A 89 36.44 -7.19 -5.30
N PHE A 90 35.93 -8.41 -5.13
CA PHE A 90 35.14 -9.08 -6.17
C PHE A 90 33.92 -8.26 -6.61
N PHE A 91 33.19 -7.61 -5.70
CA PHE A 91 31.99 -6.81 -6.01
C PHE A 91 32.31 -5.38 -6.45
N PHE A 92 33.44 -4.81 -6.02
CA PHE A 92 33.69 -3.37 -6.13
C PHE A 92 34.92 -2.97 -6.96
N ASN A 93 35.78 -3.92 -7.35
CA ASN A 93 37.04 -3.66 -8.06
C ASN A 93 36.82 -2.98 -9.42
N THR A 94 35.79 -3.39 -10.18
CA THR A 94 35.50 -2.81 -11.49
C THR A 94 34.31 -1.85 -11.45
N PRO A 95 34.28 -0.80 -12.30
CA PRO A 95 33.15 0.13 -12.36
C PRO A 95 31.81 -0.57 -12.63
N LEU A 96 31.81 -1.56 -13.53
CA LEU A 96 30.59 -2.30 -13.89
C LEU A 96 30.03 -3.09 -12.71
N LYS A 97 30.88 -3.84 -12.00
CA LYS A 97 30.44 -4.63 -10.84
C LYS A 97 29.95 -3.73 -9.70
N ARG A 98 30.64 -2.61 -9.45
CA ARG A 98 30.21 -1.60 -8.48
C ARG A 98 28.82 -1.07 -8.80
N ILE A 99 28.58 -0.67 -10.05
CA ILE A 99 27.28 -0.16 -10.49
C ILE A 99 26.21 -1.24 -10.32
N LEU A 100 26.48 -2.47 -10.73
CA LEU A 100 25.56 -3.59 -10.59
C LEU A 100 25.18 -3.83 -9.12
N THR A 101 26.17 -3.89 -8.22
CA THR A 101 25.95 -4.07 -6.77
C THR A 101 25.18 -2.89 -6.17
N GLY A 102 25.49 -1.66 -6.57
CA GLY A 102 24.76 -0.46 -6.14
C GLY A 102 23.28 -0.48 -6.57
N VAL A 103 23.02 -0.77 -7.85
CA VAL A 103 21.65 -0.91 -8.38
C VAL A 103 20.90 -2.04 -7.65
N PHE A 104 21.55 -3.18 -7.44
CA PHE A 104 20.97 -4.32 -6.74
C PHE A 104 20.53 -3.97 -5.31
N LEU A 105 21.38 -3.27 -4.54
CA LEU A 105 21.05 -2.82 -3.19
C LEU A 105 19.86 -1.85 -3.19
N VAL A 106 19.83 -0.89 -4.12
CA VAL A 106 18.70 0.04 -4.25
C VAL A 106 17.42 -0.70 -4.60
N LEU A 107 17.47 -1.65 -5.54
CA LEU A 107 16.31 -2.44 -5.96
C LEU A 107 15.75 -3.29 -4.81
N ILE A 108 16.60 -3.97 -4.06
CA ILE A 108 16.17 -4.75 -2.88
C ILE A 108 15.53 -3.84 -1.85
N GLY A 109 16.18 -2.73 -1.50
CA GLY A 109 15.64 -1.76 -0.56
C GLY A 109 14.25 -1.25 -0.99
N LEU A 110 14.11 -0.89 -2.27
CA LEU A 110 12.84 -0.46 -2.84
C LEU A 110 11.76 -1.55 -2.76
N LEU A 111 12.12 -2.80 -3.07
CA LEU A 111 11.20 -3.93 -3.04
C LEU A 111 10.70 -4.22 -1.62
N VAL A 112 11.57 -4.03 -0.61
CA VAL A 112 11.19 -4.12 0.81
C VAL A 112 10.23 -2.99 1.21
N ILE A 113 10.45 -1.74 0.75
CA ILE A 113 9.50 -0.64 0.99
C ILE A 113 8.14 -0.95 0.38
N ILE A 114 8.11 -1.45 -0.86
CA ILE A 114 6.87 -1.84 -1.53
C ILE A 114 6.17 -2.94 -0.72
N TYR A 115 6.90 -3.98 -0.31
CA TYR A 115 6.36 -5.06 0.52
C TYR A 115 5.71 -4.53 1.81
N LEU A 116 6.39 -3.63 2.51
CA LEU A 116 5.88 -2.99 3.73
C LEU A 116 4.70 -2.05 3.48
N ALA A 117 4.64 -1.42 2.31
CA ALA A 117 3.55 -0.52 1.92
C ALA A 117 2.25 -1.25 1.57
N ILE A 118 2.32 -2.50 1.05
CA ILE A 118 1.14 -3.29 0.66
C ILE A 118 0.01 -3.30 1.70
N PRO A 119 0.22 -3.63 2.99
CA PRO A 119 -0.85 -3.67 3.98
C PRO A 119 -1.54 -2.30 4.20
N PHE A 120 -0.82 -1.19 3.99
CA PHE A 120 -1.38 0.17 4.09
C PHE A 120 -2.10 0.60 2.80
N LEU A 121 -1.56 0.20 1.65
CA LEU A 121 -2.11 0.55 0.34
C LEU A 121 -3.35 -0.28 -0.01
N ARG A 122 -3.43 -1.56 0.39
CA ARG A 122 -4.59 -2.43 0.12
C ARG A 122 -5.94 -1.83 0.57
N PRO A 123 -6.14 -1.41 1.84
CA PRO A 123 -7.40 -0.80 2.25
C PRO A 123 -7.63 0.54 1.55
N SER A 124 -6.58 1.35 1.36
CA SER A 124 -6.65 2.64 0.66
C SER A 124 -7.14 2.48 -0.79
N ILE A 125 -6.62 1.49 -1.52
CA ILE A 125 -7.05 1.16 -2.88
C ILE A 125 -8.50 0.65 -2.89
N ALA A 126 -8.91 -0.13 -1.88
CA ALA A 126 -10.29 -0.60 -1.77
C ALA A 126 -11.27 0.57 -1.58
N GLU A 127 -10.92 1.57 -0.78
CA GLU A 127 -11.72 2.80 -0.64
C GLU A 127 -11.68 3.67 -1.89
N MET A 128 -10.53 3.80 -2.56
CA MET A 128 -10.43 4.54 -3.85
C MET A 128 -11.31 3.95 -4.95
N LYS A 129 -11.59 2.64 -4.92
CA LYS A 129 -12.53 1.99 -5.85
C LYS A 129 -13.98 2.39 -5.60
N LYS A 130 -14.33 2.84 -4.39
CA LYS A 130 -15.68 3.32 -4.06
C LYS A 130 -15.89 4.77 -4.47
N VAL A 131 -14.80 5.52 -4.70
CA VAL A 131 -14.88 6.91 -5.15
C VAL A 131 -15.38 6.91 -6.59
N SER A 132 -16.48 7.64 -6.83
CA SER A 132 -17.01 7.88 -8.17
C SER A 132 -16.02 8.75 -8.95
N TRP A 133 -15.13 8.11 -9.72
CA TRP A 133 -14.19 8.83 -10.55
C TRP A 133 -14.93 9.64 -11.61
N PRO A 134 -14.57 10.92 -11.82
CA PRO A 134 -15.15 11.71 -12.88
C PRO A 134 -14.89 11.04 -14.23
N THR A 135 -15.90 11.02 -15.09
CA THR A 135 -15.76 10.51 -16.46
C THR A 135 -14.70 11.33 -17.21
N SER A 136 -14.00 10.72 -18.17
CA SER A 136 -12.97 11.41 -18.96
C SER A 136 -13.49 12.70 -19.61
N LYS A 137 -14.79 12.76 -19.94
CA LYS A 137 -15.46 13.97 -20.44
C LYS A 137 -15.51 15.08 -19.39
N SER A 138 -15.96 14.77 -18.17
CA SER A 138 -16.00 15.73 -17.06
C SER A 138 -14.59 16.22 -16.72
N LEU A 139 -13.61 15.32 -16.70
CA LEU A 139 -12.21 15.67 -16.47
C LEU A 139 -11.69 16.63 -17.55
N ALA A 140 -11.93 16.33 -18.84
CA ALA A 140 -11.50 17.20 -19.93
C ALA A 140 -12.14 18.59 -19.89
N ILE A 141 -13.44 18.68 -19.56
CA ILE A 141 -14.14 19.97 -19.43
C ILE A 141 -13.54 20.80 -18.30
N ASN A 142 -13.35 20.19 -17.12
CA ASN A 142 -12.82 20.90 -15.95
C ASN A 142 -11.36 21.32 -16.17
N THR A 143 -10.52 20.41 -16.68
CA THR A 143 -9.12 20.70 -17.03
C THR A 143 -9.03 21.80 -18.09
N SER A 144 -9.87 21.74 -19.14
CA SER A 144 -9.88 22.75 -20.20
C SER A 144 -10.24 24.14 -19.66
N ARG A 145 -11.22 24.24 -18.75
CA ARG A 145 -11.57 25.52 -18.10
C ARG A 145 -10.40 26.12 -17.32
N VAL A 146 -9.73 25.31 -16.51
CA VAL A 146 -8.55 25.76 -15.74
C VAL A 146 -7.40 26.14 -16.68
N PHE A 147 -7.14 25.31 -17.68
CA PHE A 147 -6.10 25.59 -18.67
C PHE A 147 -6.36 26.89 -19.45
N LEU A 148 -7.60 27.11 -19.88
CA LEU A 148 -7.98 28.33 -20.59
C LEU A 148 -7.84 29.58 -19.70
N PHE A 149 -8.15 29.45 -18.41
CA PHE A 149 -7.91 30.50 -17.42
C PHE A 149 -6.42 30.82 -17.25
N LEU A 150 -5.56 29.79 -17.18
CA LEU A 150 -4.11 29.98 -17.11
C LEU A 150 -3.55 30.67 -18.38
N VAL A 151 -4.03 30.28 -19.55
CA VAL A 151 -3.65 30.93 -20.82
C VAL A 151 -4.11 32.39 -20.84
N LEU A 152 -5.33 32.68 -20.38
CA LEU A 152 -5.82 34.05 -20.25
C LEU A 152 -4.93 34.87 -19.31
N LEU A 153 -4.59 34.35 -18.13
CA LEU A 153 -3.69 35.02 -17.20
C LEU A 153 -2.31 35.29 -17.82
N MET A 154 -1.75 34.30 -18.53
CA MET A 154 -0.50 34.46 -19.27
C MET A 154 -0.59 35.62 -20.26
N VAL A 155 -1.64 35.67 -21.09
CA VAL A 155 -1.84 36.75 -22.06
C VAL A 155 -1.96 38.10 -21.38
N VAL A 156 -2.71 38.20 -20.28
CA VAL A 156 -2.87 39.44 -19.52
C VAL A 156 -1.51 39.92 -18.99
N PHE A 157 -0.69 39.04 -18.40
CA PHE A 157 0.63 39.42 -17.92
C PHE A 157 1.59 39.80 -19.04
N THR A 158 1.58 39.08 -20.16
CA THR A 158 2.36 39.44 -21.34
C THR A 158 1.94 40.80 -21.89
N LEU A 159 0.64 41.10 -21.92
CA LEU A 159 0.14 42.39 -22.38
C LEU A 159 0.54 43.52 -21.43
N TYR A 160 0.48 43.30 -20.11
CA TYR A 160 1.00 44.27 -19.14
C TYR A 160 2.49 44.53 -19.33
N GLY A 161 3.30 43.50 -19.51
CA GLY A 161 4.72 43.65 -19.83
C GLY A 161 4.90 44.51 -21.07
N PHE A 162 4.26 44.14 -22.18
CA PHE A 162 4.36 44.86 -23.45
C PHE A 162 3.92 46.34 -23.37
N LEU A 163 2.88 46.65 -22.61
CA LEU A 163 2.36 48.02 -22.47
C LEU A 163 3.16 48.87 -21.48
N LEU A 164 3.61 48.27 -20.37
CA LEU A 164 4.28 49.00 -19.29
C LEU A 164 5.79 49.11 -19.52
N GLU A 165 6.42 48.18 -20.23
CA GLU A 165 7.86 48.18 -20.48
C GLU A 165 8.36 49.43 -21.22
N PRO A 166 7.68 49.96 -22.27
CA PRO A 166 8.06 51.23 -22.88
C PRO A 166 7.91 52.42 -21.92
N LEU A 167 6.85 52.42 -21.11
CA LEU A 167 6.59 53.49 -20.14
C LEU A 167 7.66 53.51 -19.04
N PHE A 168 8.03 52.35 -18.51
CA PHE A 168 9.11 52.24 -17.53
C PHE A 168 10.47 52.54 -18.14
N SER A 169 10.74 52.09 -19.37
CA SER A 169 11.99 52.44 -20.07
C SER A 169 12.13 53.94 -20.26
N TRP A 170 11.04 54.65 -20.60
CA TRP A 170 11.04 56.11 -20.67
C TRP A 170 11.29 56.74 -19.28
N LEU A 171 10.58 56.29 -18.24
CA LEU A 171 10.72 56.82 -16.88
C LEU A 171 12.14 56.63 -16.31
N PHE A 172 12.78 55.49 -16.55
CA PHE A 172 14.15 55.22 -16.09
C PHE A 172 15.23 55.93 -16.91
N SER A 173 14.87 56.49 -18.07
CA SER A 173 15.78 57.31 -18.87
C SER A 173 15.81 58.79 -18.46
N LEU A 174 14.88 59.20 -17.60
CA LEU A 174 14.77 60.54 -17.03
C LEU A 174 15.68 60.69 -15.79
#